data_AF-A0A960J848-F1
#
_entry.id   AF-A0A960J848-F1
#
_cell.length_a   1.000
_cell.length_b   1.000
_cell.length_c   1.000
_cell.angle_alpha   90.00
_cell.angle_beta   90.00
_cell.angle_gamma   90.00
#
_symmetry.space_group_name_H-M   'P 1'
#
loop_
_entity.id
_entity.type
_entity.pdbx_description
1 polymer ?
#
loop_
_entity_poly.entity_id
_entity_poly.type
_entity_poly.pdbx_seq_one_letter_code
_entity_poly.pdbx_strand_id
1 'polypeptide(L)'
;MKFVLTSALCALLASSVLSATEVAAGPMLGPRVKAERFFVRAGRSTWTETYNGGLYRGKTKGALLLINAVHGLFEDKWLSEAEFDPDANTDALIAALDVYHAYGASGLFVSLQGFPQPYPESSGVKRSGKAEDGKTKGSLVSAFLPNGDLDAGWLARLERLLTAANQRGMVVCLTYFTPVQDEVLESDEALVAGARNMTEWLIEKDFRNVIV
;
A
#
# COMPACT_ATOMS: atom_id res chain seq x y z
N MET A 1 16.26 46.78 -42.12
CA MET A 1 15.52 45.57 -41.69
C MET A 1 16.40 44.76 -40.74
N LYS A 2 16.05 44.70 -39.46
CA LYS A 2 16.75 43.90 -38.45
C LYS A 2 16.11 42.51 -38.40
N PHE A 3 16.86 41.46 -38.71
CA PHE A 3 16.44 40.08 -38.47
C PHE A 3 16.77 39.72 -37.02
N VAL A 4 15.73 39.45 -36.23
CA VAL A 4 15.85 38.85 -34.89
C VAL A 4 15.75 37.34 -35.09
N LEU A 5 16.85 36.62 -34.87
CA LEU A 5 16.80 35.17 -34.68
C LEU A 5 16.42 34.90 -33.23
N THR A 6 15.18 34.48 -33.00
CA THR A 6 14.75 33.88 -31.74
C THR A 6 15.14 32.41 -31.74
N SER A 7 16.18 32.05 -30.98
CA SER A 7 16.49 30.66 -30.65
C SER A 7 15.40 30.09 -29.75
N ALA A 8 14.63 29.14 -30.25
CA ALA A 8 13.75 28.31 -29.44
C ALA A 8 14.59 27.27 -28.69
N LEU A 9 14.76 27.46 -27.38
CA LEU A 9 15.36 26.48 -26.48
C LEU A 9 14.29 25.42 -26.18
N CYS A 10 14.30 24.31 -26.93
CA CYS A 10 13.53 23.13 -26.57
C CYS A 10 14.11 22.52 -25.29
N ALA A 11 13.47 22.76 -24.15
CA ALA A 11 13.72 22.02 -22.93
C ALA A 11 13.22 20.58 -23.13
N LEU A 12 14.14 19.65 -23.43
CA LEU A 12 13.91 18.22 -23.34
C LEU A 12 13.67 17.89 -21.86
N LEU A 13 12.41 17.82 -21.45
CA LEU A 13 12.01 17.09 -20.24
C LEU A 13 12.39 15.63 -20.48
N ALA A 14 13.56 15.23 -19.99
CA ALA A 14 13.86 13.81 -19.84
C ALA A 14 12.89 13.27 -18.79
N SER A 15 11.76 12.74 -19.23
CA SER A 15 10.94 11.85 -18.43
C SER A 15 11.82 10.64 -18.13
N SER A 16 12.56 10.69 -17.01
CA SER A 16 13.20 9.50 -16.48
C SER A 16 12.06 8.51 -16.26
N VAL A 17 12.02 7.44 -17.05
CA VAL A 17 11.20 6.28 -16.72
C VAL A 17 11.69 5.88 -15.34
N LEU A 18 10.89 6.20 -14.31
CA LEU A 18 11.21 5.80 -12.96
C LEU A 18 11.21 4.28 -13.00
N SER A 19 12.41 3.70 -12.92
CA SER A 19 12.53 2.25 -12.87
C SER A 19 11.79 1.77 -11.63
N ALA A 20 11.01 0.70 -11.76
CA ALA A 20 10.25 0.15 -10.65
C ALA A 20 11.17 -0.06 -9.44
N THR A 21 10.71 0.39 -8.28
CA THR A 21 11.37 0.12 -7.01
C THR A 21 11.09 -1.33 -6.69
N GLU A 22 12.16 -2.10 -6.52
CA GLU A 22 12.07 -3.48 -6.08
C GLU A 22 12.55 -3.56 -4.63
N VAL A 23 11.90 -4.40 -3.83
CA VAL A 23 12.28 -4.67 -2.44
C VAL A 23 12.57 -6.16 -2.25
N ALA A 24 13.58 -6.45 -1.42
CA ALA A 24 13.92 -7.81 -1.03
C ALA A 24 14.32 -7.88 0.43
N ALA A 25 13.88 -8.94 1.13
CA ALA A 25 14.49 -9.33 2.39
C ALA A 25 15.83 -10.03 2.12
N GLY A 26 16.78 -9.92 3.06
CA GLY A 26 18.11 -10.51 2.94
C GLY A 26 18.16 -11.96 2.42
N PRO A 27 17.32 -12.89 2.92
CA PRO A 27 17.32 -14.29 2.46
C PRO A 27 17.05 -14.46 0.97
N MET A 28 16.31 -13.54 0.33
CA MET A 28 16.02 -13.57 -1.10
C MET A 28 17.26 -13.26 -1.96
N LEU A 29 18.24 -12.56 -1.40
CA LEU A 29 19.48 -12.17 -2.10
C LEU A 29 20.64 -13.16 -1.88
N GLY A 30 20.38 -14.24 -1.14
CA GLY A 30 21.31 -15.34 -0.92
C GLY A 30 22.03 -15.32 0.44
N PRO A 31 22.77 -16.39 0.76
CA PRO A 31 23.24 -16.68 2.12
C PRO A 31 24.32 -15.72 2.65
N ARG A 32 24.90 -14.87 1.78
CA ARG A 32 25.93 -13.89 2.16
C ARG A 32 25.34 -12.53 2.56
N VAL A 33 24.03 -12.38 2.48
CA VAL A 33 23.31 -11.16 2.81
C VAL A 33 22.69 -11.29 4.20
N LYS A 34 22.75 -10.20 4.98
CA LYS A 34 22.20 -10.18 6.35
C LYS A 34 20.69 -10.39 6.32
N ALA A 35 20.22 -11.44 6.98
CA ALA A 35 18.82 -11.87 6.92
C ALA A 35 17.84 -10.84 7.50
N GLU A 36 18.28 -10.08 8.50
CA GLU A 36 17.48 -9.10 9.23
C GLU A 36 17.38 -7.73 8.52
N ARG A 37 17.83 -7.63 7.27
CA ARG A 37 17.92 -6.38 6.51
C ARG A 37 17.06 -6.44 5.26
N PHE A 38 16.52 -5.28 4.88
CA PHE A 38 15.79 -5.04 3.65
C PHE A 38 16.64 -4.25 2.67
N PHE A 39 16.48 -4.61 1.40
CA PHE A 39 17.23 -4.07 0.29
C PHE A 39 16.26 -3.51 -0.74
N VAL A 40 16.66 -2.41 -1.37
CA VAL A 40 15.93 -1.81 -2.49
C VAL A 40 16.84 -1.60 -3.68
N ARG A 41 16.25 -1.63 -4.88
CA ARG A 41 16.89 -1.23 -6.13
C ARG A 41 15.88 -0.54 -7.05
N ALA A 42 16.37 0.31 -7.94
CA ALA A 42 15.56 0.89 -9.00
C ALA A 42 15.86 0.13 -10.29
N GLY A 43 14.90 -0.67 -10.75
CA GLY A 43 15.06 -1.56 -11.91
C GLY A 43 16.28 -2.46 -11.78
N ARG A 44 17.16 -2.45 -12.79
CA ARG A 44 18.34 -3.32 -12.85
C ARG A 44 19.56 -2.79 -12.09
N SER A 45 19.40 -1.81 -11.19
CA SER A 45 20.50 -1.31 -10.38
C SER A 45 20.98 -2.35 -9.36
N THR A 46 22.14 -2.09 -8.75
CA THR A 46 22.63 -2.88 -7.62
C THR A 46 21.68 -2.75 -6.43
N TRP A 47 21.50 -3.85 -5.70
CA TRP A 47 20.78 -3.85 -4.42
C TRP A 47 21.52 -3.00 -3.40
N THR A 48 20.77 -2.15 -2.70
CA THR A 48 21.30 -1.33 -1.61
C THR A 48 20.49 -1.57 -0.35
N GLU A 49 21.15 -1.63 0.80
CA GLU A 49 20.43 -1.65 2.09
C GLU A 49 19.56 -0.39 2.18
N THR A 50 18.33 -0.56 2.66
CA THR A 50 17.51 0.57 3.13
C THR A 50 18.25 1.30 4.27
N TYR A 51 17.98 2.60 4.51
CA TYR A 51 18.69 3.39 5.54
C TYR A 51 20.22 3.22 5.55
N ASN A 52 20.87 3.27 4.37
CA ASN A 52 22.31 3.04 4.25
C ASN A 52 23.20 4.27 4.53
N GLY A 53 22.60 5.45 4.69
CA GLY A 53 23.31 6.73 4.92
C GLY A 53 23.88 6.90 6.33
N GLY A 54 24.83 7.81 6.50
CA GLY A 54 25.60 7.98 7.76
C GLY A 54 24.79 8.42 8.99
N LEU A 55 23.59 8.97 8.79
CA LEU A 55 22.63 9.30 9.85
C LEU A 55 22.00 8.04 10.48
N TYR A 56 21.98 6.91 9.75
CA TYR A 56 21.38 5.66 10.19
C TYR A 56 22.47 4.65 10.57
N ARG A 57 22.42 4.15 11.81
CA ARG A 57 23.45 3.26 12.38
C ARG A 57 22.82 2.16 13.22
N GLY A 58 23.57 1.08 13.42
CA GLY A 58 23.16 -0.01 14.30
C GLY A 58 21.88 -0.70 13.83
N LYS A 59 20.81 -0.64 14.63
CA LYS A 59 19.57 -1.39 14.37
C LYS A 59 18.72 -0.80 13.23
N THR A 60 18.79 0.51 12.97
CA THR A 60 17.96 1.16 11.94
C THR A 60 18.48 0.98 10.52
N LYS A 61 19.79 0.80 10.33
CA LYS A 61 20.40 0.57 9.01
C LYS A 61 19.86 -0.71 8.39
N GLY A 62 19.23 -0.66 7.23
CA GLY A 62 18.61 -1.80 6.55
C GLY A 62 17.24 -2.20 7.12
N ALA A 63 16.60 -1.38 7.95
CA ALA A 63 15.23 -1.60 8.40
C ALA A 63 14.19 -1.02 7.42
N LEU A 64 12.90 -1.32 7.61
CA LEU A 64 11.81 -0.56 6.98
C LEU A 64 11.12 0.26 8.07
N LEU A 65 11.18 1.59 7.98
CA LEU A 65 10.33 2.48 8.77
C LEU A 65 9.05 2.69 7.99
N LEU A 66 7.96 2.11 8.49
CA LEU A 66 6.67 2.16 7.84
C LEU A 66 5.75 3.12 8.61
N ILE A 67 5.02 3.96 7.89
CA ILE A 67 3.85 4.62 8.45
C ILE A 67 2.73 3.57 8.55
N ASN A 68 2.17 3.41 9.74
CA ASN A 68 1.01 2.57 9.93
C ASN A 68 -0.23 3.28 9.35
N ALA A 69 -0.64 2.84 8.15
CA ALA A 69 -1.76 3.36 7.40
C ALA A 69 -2.74 2.22 7.06
N VAL A 70 -3.04 1.36 8.04
CA VAL A 70 -3.96 0.22 7.87
C VAL A 70 -5.30 0.60 7.25
N HIS A 71 -5.77 1.83 7.49
CA HIS A 71 -7.03 2.36 6.96
C HIS A 71 -6.85 3.24 5.71
N GLY A 72 -5.70 3.17 5.04
CA GLY A 72 -5.44 3.93 3.83
C GLY A 72 -6.37 3.62 2.66
N LEU A 73 -6.93 2.41 2.65
CA LEU A 73 -7.87 1.91 1.64
C LEU A 73 -9.30 1.75 2.18
N PHE A 74 -9.54 2.25 3.40
CA PHE A 74 -10.74 1.95 4.18
C PHE A 74 -12.02 2.20 3.40
N GLU A 75 -12.92 1.22 3.47
CA GLU A 75 -14.30 1.32 3.02
C GLU A 75 -15.10 0.34 3.87
N ASP A 76 -16.04 0.82 4.67
CA ASP A 76 -17.06 -0.05 5.27
C ASP A 76 -18.29 -0.04 4.35
N LYS A 77 -18.50 -1.12 3.60
CA LYS A 77 -19.63 -1.24 2.66
C LYS A 77 -21.00 -1.17 3.35
N TRP A 78 -21.02 -1.32 4.67
CA TRP A 78 -22.24 -1.27 5.48
C TRP A 78 -22.41 0.05 6.22
N LEU A 79 -21.44 0.96 6.13
CA LEU A 79 -21.54 2.30 6.69
C LEU A 79 -22.72 3.04 6.07
N SER A 80 -23.58 3.56 6.95
CA SER A 80 -24.79 4.30 6.59
C SER A 80 -24.99 5.56 7.45
N GLU A 81 -24.22 5.68 8.52
CA GLU A 81 -24.40 6.67 9.57
C GLU A 81 -23.61 7.96 9.32
N ALA A 82 -22.65 7.90 8.41
CA ALA A 82 -21.90 9.06 7.95
C ALA A 82 -21.61 8.92 6.45
N GLU A 83 -21.59 10.06 5.77
CA GLU A 83 -21.01 10.11 4.42
C GLU A 83 -19.51 9.90 4.54
N PHE A 84 -18.99 8.96 3.75
CA PHE A 84 -17.58 8.65 3.71
C PHE A 84 -17.19 8.35 2.27
N ASP A 85 -16.20 9.07 1.77
CA ASP A 85 -15.64 8.87 0.45
C ASP A 85 -14.34 8.05 0.57
N PRO A 86 -14.36 6.75 0.19
CA PRO A 86 -13.16 5.91 0.27
C PRO A 86 -12.07 6.36 -0.69
N ASP A 87 -12.42 6.96 -1.83
CA ASP A 87 -11.45 7.46 -2.79
C ASP A 87 -10.74 8.71 -2.25
N ALA A 88 -11.48 9.66 -1.69
CA ALA A 88 -10.91 10.85 -1.06
C ALA A 88 -9.99 10.49 0.12
N ASN A 89 -10.33 9.46 0.90
CA ASN A 89 -9.47 8.96 1.98
C ASN A 89 -8.13 8.43 1.45
N THR A 90 -8.15 7.60 0.40
CA THR A 90 -6.91 7.11 -0.24
C THR A 90 -6.11 8.25 -0.87
N ASP A 91 -6.78 9.22 -1.49
CA ASP A 91 -6.12 10.36 -2.11
C ASP A 91 -5.43 11.26 -1.07
N ALA A 92 -6.05 11.45 0.10
CA ALA A 92 -5.43 12.15 1.23
C ALA A 92 -4.16 11.44 1.73
N LEU A 93 -4.17 10.11 1.81
CA LEU A 93 -2.98 9.33 2.14
C LEU A 93 -1.89 9.49 1.07
N ILE A 94 -2.26 9.41 -0.21
CA ILE A 94 -1.32 9.60 -1.34
C ILE A 94 -0.68 10.99 -1.27
N ALA A 95 -1.45 12.03 -0.99
CA ALA A 95 -0.94 13.40 -0.84
C ALA A 95 0.06 13.55 0.32
N ALA A 96 -0.04 12.72 1.35
CA ALA A 96 0.87 12.75 2.50
C ALA A 96 2.20 12.01 2.26
N LEU A 97 2.32 11.21 1.19
CA LEU A 97 3.51 10.40 0.94
C LEU A 97 4.80 11.22 0.83
N ASP A 98 4.75 12.39 0.21
CA ASP A 98 5.92 13.27 0.08
C ASP A 98 6.42 13.77 1.43
N VAL A 99 5.48 14.09 2.33
CA VAL A 99 5.79 14.48 3.71
C VAL A 99 6.42 13.30 4.44
N TYR A 100 5.81 12.12 4.40
CA TYR A 100 6.35 10.93 5.07
C TYR A 100 7.75 10.58 4.59
N HIS A 101 7.96 10.59 3.27
CA HIS A 101 9.26 10.34 2.68
C HIS A 101 10.29 11.39 3.10
N ALA A 102 9.94 12.68 3.13
CA ALA A 102 10.83 13.76 3.58
C ALA A 102 11.27 13.61 5.05
N TYR A 103 10.42 13.05 5.91
CA TYR A 103 10.74 12.74 7.31
C TYR A 103 11.37 11.35 7.49
N GLY A 104 11.72 10.68 6.40
CA GLY A 104 12.49 9.45 6.41
C GLY A 104 11.67 8.19 6.61
N ALA A 105 10.37 8.18 6.33
CA ALA A 105 9.63 6.93 6.16
C ALA A 105 10.03 6.27 4.83
N SER A 106 10.28 4.96 4.88
CA SER A 106 10.65 4.16 3.69
C SER A 106 9.43 3.47 3.07
N GLY A 107 8.26 3.61 3.67
CA GLY A 107 7.10 2.86 3.23
C GLY A 107 5.85 3.04 4.07
N LEU A 108 4.84 2.24 3.73
CA LEU A 108 3.57 2.16 4.41
C LEU A 108 3.30 0.73 4.87
N PHE A 109 2.52 0.61 5.93
CA PHE A 109 1.81 -0.62 6.29
C PHE A 109 0.32 -0.41 6.02
N VAL A 110 -0.26 -1.20 5.12
CA VAL A 110 -1.63 -1.05 4.61
C VAL A 110 -2.32 -2.41 4.66
N SER A 111 -3.64 -2.43 4.84
CA SER A 111 -4.40 -3.68 4.91
C SER A 111 -5.55 -3.69 3.90
N LEU A 112 -5.83 -4.86 3.34
CA LEU A 112 -7.01 -5.15 2.50
C LEU A 112 -8.23 -5.55 3.31
N GLN A 113 -8.04 -5.81 4.59
CA GLN A 113 -9.11 -5.99 5.56
C GLN A 113 -8.86 -5.06 6.75
N GLY A 114 -9.88 -4.34 7.17
CA GLY A 114 -9.77 -3.35 8.22
C GLY A 114 -10.45 -3.76 9.51
N PHE A 115 -10.52 -2.84 10.44
CA PHE A 115 -11.49 -2.89 11.53
C PHE A 115 -12.39 -1.67 11.40
N PRO A 116 -13.62 -1.70 11.94
CA PRO A 116 -14.44 -0.50 11.97
C PRO A 116 -13.66 0.60 12.69
N GLN A 117 -13.69 1.81 12.13
CA GLN A 117 -13.26 2.99 12.84
C GLN A 117 -13.99 3.05 14.20
N PRO A 118 -13.32 3.40 15.30
CA PRO A 118 -14.02 3.78 16.51
C PRO A 118 -14.80 5.06 16.21
N TYR A 119 -16.11 4.93 15.98
CA TYR A 119 -16.99 6.07 15.81
C TYR A 119 -16.90 6.99 17.04
N PRO A 120 -16.93 8.33 16.88
CA PRO A 120 -17.04 9.21 18.02
C PRO A 120 -18.24 8.80 18.88
N GLU A 121 -18.03 8.67 20.18
CA GLU A 121 -19.06 8.21 21.13
C GLU A 121 -20.35 9.06 21.01
N SER A 122 -20.20 10.33 20.63
CA SER A 122 -21.27 11.30 20.37
C SER A 122 -22.20 10.95 19.20
N SER A 123 -21.81 10.02 18.32
CA SER A 123 -22.67 9.56 17.22
C SER A 123 -23.81 8.66 17.69
N GLY A 124 -23.69 8.03 18.86
CA GLY A 124 -24.62 7.00 19.33
C GLY A 124 -24.57 5.69 18.53
N VAL A 125 -23.66 5.59 17.56
CA VAL A 125 -23.51 4.44 16.66
C VAL A 125 -22.48 3.49 17.24
N LYS A 126 -22.89 2.25 17.51
CA LYS A 126 -21.98 1.16 17.90
C LYS A 126 -22.10 0.02 16.91
N ARG A 127 -21.08 -0.15 16.08
CA ARG A 127 -20.92 -1.32 15.23
C ARG A 127 -19.87 -2.26 15.79
N SER A 128 -20.14 -3.54 15.63
CA SER A 128 -19.18 -4.61 15.78
C SER A 128 -18.19 -4.62 14.61
N GLY A 129 -16.98 -5.07 14.87
CA GLY A 129 -15.98 -5.31 13.84
C GLY A 129 -16.21 -6.55 13.01
N LYS A 130 -17.19 -7.37 13.36
CA LYS A 130 -17.50 -8.63 12.69
C LYS A 130 -18.34 -8.41 11.45
N ALA A 131 -17.97 -9.07 10.36
CA ALA A 131 -18.81 -9.14 9.18
C ALA A 131 -20.03 -10.06 9.45
N GLU A 132 -19.87 -11.17 10.18
CA GLU A 132 -20.95 -12.14 10.45
C GLU A 132 -22.17 -11.54 11.17
N ASP A 133 -21.99 -10.45 11.93
CA ASP A 133 -23.08 -9.74 12.62
C ASP A 133 -24.06 -9.05 11.65
N GLY A 134 -23.70 -8.98 10.35
CA GLY A 134 -24.52 -8.46 9.27
C GLY A 134 -24.61 -6.94 9.23
N LYS A 135 -25.19 -6.39 8.17
CA LYS A 135 -25.22 -4.93 7.88
C LYS A 135 -25.76 -4.05 9.01
N THR A 136 -26.62 -4.58 9.88
CA THR A 136 -27.27 -3.79 10.96
C THR A 136 -26.40 -3.62 12.20
N LYS A 137 -25.49 -4.56 12.49
CA LYS A 137 -24.66 -4.56 13.70
C LYS A 137 -23.17 -4.66 13.42
N GLY A 138 -22.78 -5.25 12.30
CA GLY A 138 -21.41 -5.46 11.88
C GLY A 138 -20.85 -4.34 11.01
N SER A 139 -19.67 -4.61 10.46
CA SER A 139 -18.97 -3.79 9.47
C SER A 139 -18.34 -4.69 8.42
N LEU A 140 -18.36 -4.25 7.16
CA LEU A 140 -17.77 -4.98 6.04
C LEU A 140 -16.65 -4.16 5.44
N VAL A 141 -15.46 -4.35 6.01
CA VAL A 141 -14.21 -3.66 5.67
C VAL A 141 -13.25 -4.66 5.05
N SER A 142 -13.54 -5.07 3.82
CA SER A 142 -12.79 -6.12 3.13
C SER A 142 -12.75 -5.88 1.62
N ALA A 143 -11.55 -6.01 1.04
CA ALA A 143 -11.33 -6.10 -0.39
C ALA A 143 -11.71 -7.48 -0.95
N PHE A 144 -11.90 -8.49 -0.09
CA PHE A 144 -12.30 -9.85 -0.50
C PHE A 144 -13.81 -10.01 -0.43
N LEU A 145 -14.37 -10.61 -1.47
CA LEU A 145 -15.74 -11.10 -1.54
C LEU A 145 -15.83 -12.50 -0.89
N PRO A 146 -17.04 -12.98 -0.52
CA PRO A 146 -17.18 -14.22 0.24
C PRO A 146 -16.54 -15.47 -0.39
N ASN A 147 -16.50 -15.53 -1.72
CA ASN A 147 -15.91 -16.63 -2.48
C ASN A 147 -14.39 -16.48 -2.73
N GLY A 148 -13.76 -15.42 -2.21
CA GLY A 148 -12.35 -15.10 -2.45
C GLY A 148 -12.08 -14.23 -3.68
N ASP A 149 -13.11 -13.79 -4.41
CA ASP A 149 -12.94 -12.78 -5.46
C ASP A 149 -12.57 -11.41 -4.87
N LEU A 150 -12.04 -10.53 -5.71
CA LEU A 150 -11.57 -9.21 -5.29
C LEU A 150 -12.55 -8.11 -5.66
N ASP A 151 -12.76 -7.18 -4.75
CA ASP A 151 -13.53 -5.97 -5.00
C ASP A 151 -12.75 -4.98 -5.87
N ALA A 152 -13.33 -4.62 -7.01
CA ALA A 152 -12.68 -3.75 -7.99
C ALA A 152 -12.42 -2.32 -7.47
N GLY A 153 -13.28 -1.78 -6.59
CA GLY A 153 -13.09 -0.46 -6.00
C GLY A 153 -11.88 -0.44 -5.07
N TRP A 154 -11.74 -1.47 -4.24
CA TRP A 154 -10.54 -1.66 -3.41
C TRP A 154 -9.28 -1.79 -4.24
N LEU A 155 -9.31 -2.59 -5.32
CA LEU A 155 -8.15 -2.75 -6.19
C LEU A 155 -7.76 -1.46 -6.92
N ALA A 156 -8.74 -0.66 -7.34
CA ALA A 156 -8.47 0.64 -7.96
C ALA A 156 -7.72 1.57 -6.97
N ARG A 157 -8.16 1.65 -5.71
CA ARG A 157 -7.49 2.44 -4.67
C ARG A 157 -6.09 1.90 -4.34
N LEU A 158 -5.95 0.57 -4.21
CA LEU A 158 -4.66 -0.08 -4.00
C LEU A 158 -3.69 0.25 -5.14
N GLU A 159 -4.14 0.13 -6.40
CA GLU A 159 -3.32 0.44 -7.58
C GLU A 159 -2.79 1.88 -7.53
N ARG A 160 -3.66 2.88 -7.27
CA ARG A 160 -3.23 4.28 -7.13
C ARG A 160 -2.17 4.45 -6.04
N LEU A 161 -2.39 3.83 -4.87
CA LEU A 161 -1.48 3.92 -3.74
C LEU A 161 -0.12 3.27 -4.03
N LEU A 162 -0.12 2.05 -4.58
CA LEU A 162 1.10 1.33 -4.93
C LEU A 162 1.90 2.06 -6.01
N THR A 163 1.23 2.60 -7.03
CA THR A 163 1.85 3.43 -8.06
C THR A 163 2.47 4.69 -7.45
N ALA A 164 1.75 5.41 -6.60
CA ALA A 164 2.24 6.63 -5.97
C ALA A 164 3.42 6.37 -5.01
N ALA A 165 3.39 5.26 -4.27
CA ALA A 165 4.50 4.82 -3.43
C ALA A 165 5.73 4.45 -4.27
N ASN A 166 5.54 3.71 -5.37
CA ASN A 166 6.62 3.31 -6.27
C ASN A 166 7.32 4.53 -6.90
N GLN A 167 6.56 5.56 -7.27
CA GLN A 167 7.08 6.83 -7.79
C GLN A 167 8.00 7.56 -6.80
N ARG A 168 7.93 7.20 -5.51
CA ARG A 168 8.72 7.81 -4.43
C ARG A 168 9.79 6.88 -3.86
N GLY A 169 9.99 5.70 -4.46
CA GLY A 169 10.90 4.72 -3.89
C GLY A 169 10.40 4.08 -2.59
N MET A 170 9.12 4.19 -2.29
CA MET A 170 8.52 3.70 -1.05
C MET A 170 7.98 2.27 -1.22
N VAL A 171 8.18 1.47 -0.17
CA VAL A 171 7.71 0.09 -0.08
C VAL A 171 6.33 0.06 0.60
N VAL A 172 5.42 -0.80 0.14
CA VAL A 172 4.15 -1.06 0.82
C VAL A 172 4.18 -2.47 1.40
N CYS A 173 4.04 -2.57 2.72
CA CYS A 173 3.74 -3.82 3.40
C CYS A 173 2.23 -3.99 3.43
N LEU A 174 1.73 -5.01 2.71
CA LEU A 174 0.33 -5.21 2.41
C LEU A 174 -0.18 -6.45 3.15
N THR A 175 -1.06 -6.23 4.13
CA THR A 175 -1.77 -7.34 4.79
C THR A 175 -2.98 -7.74 3.97
N TYR A 176 -3.09 -9.03 3.63
CA TYR A 176 -4.28 -9.57 2.99
C TYR A 176 -5.40 -9.74 4.00
N PHE A 177 -5.19 -10.57 5.02
CA PHE A 177 -6.22 -10.96 5.95
C PHE A 177 -5.98 -10.39 7.34
N THR A 178 -7.05 -9.98 7.99
CA THR A 178 -7.04 -9.61 9.40
C THR A 178 -8.07 -10.45 10.14
N PRO A 179 -7.76 -10.89 11.38
CA PRO A 179 -8.75 -11.56 12.21
C PRO A 179 -10.04 -10.75 12.28
N VAL A 180 -11.18 -11.42 12.35
CA VAL A 180 -12.54 -10.84 12.42
C VAL A 180 -13.12 -10.48 11.06
N GLN A 181 -12.34 -9.92 10.13
CA GLN A 181 -12.81 -9.64 8.77
C GLN A 181 -12.59 -10.82 7.81
N ASP A 182 -11.66 -11.72 8.11
CA ASP A 182 -11.49 -13.00 7.42
C ASP A 182 -12.76 -13.87 7.47
N GLU A 183 -13.59 -13.69 8.50
CA GLU A 183 -14.93 -14.30 8.64
C GLU A 183 -15.89 -14.00 7.46
N VAL A 184 -15.57 -13.04 6.59
CA VAL A 184 -16.33 -12.80 5.34
C VAL A 184 -16.17 -13.93 4.33
N LEU A 185 -15.03 -14.64 4.36
CA LEU A 185 -14.71 -15.73 3.44
C LEU A 185 -15.50 -16.98 3.87
N GLU A 186 -16.22 -17.58 2.94
CA GLU A 186 -17.21 -18.62 3.25
C GLU A 186 -16.60 -20.01 3.50
N SER A 187 -15.32 -20.20 3.15
CA SER A 187 -14.60 -21.45 3.36
C SER A 187 -13.07 -21.30 3.29
N ASP A 188 -12.35 -22.35 3.67
CA ASP A 188 -10.89 -22.44 3.49
C ASP A 188 -10.50 -22.34 2.00
N GLU A 189 -11.32 -22.89 1.09
CA GLU A 189 -11.10 -22.76 -0.35
C GLU A 189 -11.24 -21.30 -0.80
N ALA A 190 -12.21 -20.56 -0.27
CA ALA A 190 -12.36 -19.13 -0.54
C ALA A 190 -11.16 -18.32 -0.03
N LEU A 191 -10.62 -18.67 1.14
CA LEU A 191 -9.41 -18.04 1.68
C LEU A 191 -8.19 -18.28 0.79
N VAL A 192 -7.99 -19.52 0.33
CA VAL A 192 -6.92 -19.86 -0.62
C VAL A 192 -7.13 -19.15 -1.95
N ALA A 193 -8.36 -19.07 -2.45
CA ALA A 193 -8.71 -18.34 -3.66
C ALA A 193 -8.39 -16.85 -3.52
N GLY A 194 -8.77 -16.21 -2.41
CA GLY A 194 -8.44 -14.81 -2.12
C GLY A 194 -6.94 -14.54 -2.13
N ALA A 195 -6.16 -15.36 -1.43
CA ALA A 195 -4.70 -15.22 -1.40
C ALA A 195 -4.08 -15.36 -2.80
N ARG A 196 -4.59 -16.32 -3.59
CA ARG A 196 -4.15 -16.54 -4.97
C ARG A 196 -4.50 -15.35 -5.86
N ASN A 197 -5.78 -14.97 -5.91
CA ASN A 197 -6.29 -13.90 -6.74
C ASN A 197 -5.53 -12.59 -6.49
N MET A 198 -5.29 -12.25 -5.22
CA MET A 198 -4.57 -11.03 -4.86
C MET A 198 -3.10 -11.10 -5.29
N THR A 199 -2.46 -12.25 -5.12
CA THR A 199 -1.06 -12.46 -5.52
C THR A 199 -0.91 -12.43 -7.04
N GLU A 200 -1.81 -13.09 -7.77
CA GLU A 200 -1.86 -13.07 -9.24
C GLU A 200 -2.04 -11.62 -9.74
N TRP A 201 -2.97 -10.87 -9.16
CA TRP A 201 -3.16 -9.46 -9.52
C TRP A 201 -1.91 -8.60 -9.30
N LEU A 202 -1.19 -8.77 -8.18
CA LEU A 202 0.08 -8.05 -7.94
C LEU A 202 1.17 -8.42 -8.98
N ILE A 203 1.22 -9.70 -9.37
CA ILE A 203 2.17 -10.21 -10.36
C ILE A 203 1.82 -9.65 -11.75
N GLU A 204 0.56 -9.74 -12.16
CA GLU A 204 0.05 -9.26 -13.46
C GLU A 204 0.25 -7.76 -13.64
N LYS A 205 0.07 -6.98 -12.57
CA LYS A 205 0.31 -5.53 -12.56
C LYS A 205 1.78 -5.13 -12.47
N ASP A 206 2.70 -6.09 -12.36
CA ASP A 206 4.15 -5.84 -12.22
C ASP A 206 4.50 -4.99 -10.98
N PHE A 207 3.73 -5.09 -9.89
CA PHE A 207 4.11 -4.40 -8.65
C PHE A 207 5.30 -5.11 -8.01
N ARG A 208 6.35 -4.33 -7.71
CA ARG A 208 7.64 -4.83 -7.16
C ARG A 208 8.06 -4.14 -5.86
N ASN A 209 7.38 -3.05 -5.50
CA ASN A 209 7.60 -2.30 -4.26
C ASN A 209 6.68 -2.80 -3.12
N VAL A 210 6.26 -4.07 -3.16
CA VAL A 210 5.29 -4.65 -2.21
C VAL A 210 5.91 -5.83 -1.47
N ILE A 211 5.63 -5.89 -0.17
CA ILE A 211 5.85 -7.07 0.67
C ILE A 211 4.48 -7.48 1.19
N VAL A 212 4.16 -8.77 1.11
CA VAL A 212 2.92 -9.33 1.66
C VAL A 212 3.23 -9.99 3.00
#